data_AF-A0A925YJD6-F1
#
_entry.id   AF-A0A925YJD6-F1
#
_cell.length_a   1.000
_cell.length_b   1.000
_cell.length_c   1.000
_cell.angle_alpha   90.00
_cell.angle_beta   90.00
_cell.angle_gamma   90.00
#
_symmetry.space_group_name_H-M   'P 1'
#
loop_
_entity.id
_entity.type
_entity.pdbx_description
1 polymer ?
#
loop_
_entity_poly.entity_id
_entity_poly.type
_entity_poly.pdbx_seq_one_letter_code
_entity_poly.pdbx_strand_id
1 'polypeptide(L)'
;MAYGSLFSTKLIADGRFQEAVETAEREIATAPHDPEPYFNRGRALAGLERWEAAVEDYTGALQRDADASAVDPAEIDDELFFALRQWAVSERDQSKDVPRALAVLDRYQGICPQGRHTADLDTWRDHLRGVETVWIRERV
;
A
#
# COMPACT_ATOMS: atom_id res chain seq x y z
N MET A 1 3.69 22.32 17.41
CA MET A 1 4.84 21.44 17.64
C MET A 1 4.76 20.39 16.56
N ALA A 2 5.59 20.46 15.52
CA ALA A 2 5.65 19.42 14.51
C ALA A 2 6.29 18.19 15.18
N TYR A 3 5.56 17.08 15.26
CA TYR A 3 6.07 15.79 15.72
C TYR A 3 7.04 15.27 14.64
N GLY A 4 8.21 15.92 14.54
CA GLY A 4 9.22 15.60 13.53
C GLY A 4 9.88 14.27 13.85
N SER A 5 9.64 13.29 12.98
CA SER A 5 10.19 11.92 12.99
C SER A 5 9.64 11.01 14.09
N LEU A 6 8.58 10.28 13.74
CA LEU A 6 8.18 9.08 14.44
C LEU A 6 9.35 8.09 14.51
N PHE A 7 9.50 7.43 15.65
CA PHE A 7 10.58 6.47 15.86
C PHE A 7 10.39 5.23 14.97
N SER A 8 9.13 4.92 14.64
CA SER A 8 8.76 3.90 13.66
C SER A 8 9.39 4.18 12.29
N THR A 9 9.39 5.43 11.79
CA THR A 9 10.02 5.80 10.51
C THR A 9 11.51 5.49 10.48
N LYS A 10 12.22 5.76 11.59
CA LYS A 10 13.64 5.44 11.70
C LYS A 10 13.88 3.93 11.65
N LEU A 11 13.08 3.16 12.37
CA LEU A 11 13.20 1.70 12.40
C LEU A 11 12.93 1.08 11.02
N ILE A 12 12.01 1.66 10.24
CA ILE A 12 11.76 1.26 8.84
C ILE A 12 13.01 1.50 7.99
N ALA A 13 13.64 2.68 8.12
CA ALA A 13 14.87 3.00 7.40
C ALA A 13 16.04 2.07 7.78
N ASP A 14 16.09 1.63 9.04
CA ASP A 14 17.06 0.65 9.55
C ASP A 14 16.72 -0.81 9.16
N GLY A 15 15.59 -1.05 8.47
CA GLY A 15 15.11 -2.39 8.09
C GLY A 15 14.56 -3.23 9.25
N ARG A 16 14.36 -2.62 10.43
CA ARG A 16 13.86 -3.28 11.65
C ARG A 16 12.33 -3.26 11.68
N PHE A 17 11.74 -3.91 10.68
CA PHE A 17 10.30 -3.80 10.43
C PHE A 17 9.43 -4.30 11.58
N GLN A 18 9.79 -5.41 12.23
CA GLN A 18 9.01 -5.94 13.36
C GLN A 18 8.94 -4.93 14.52
N GLU A 19 10.07 -4.30 14.84
CA GLU A 19 10.14 -3.30 15.90
C GLU A 19 9.46 -1.99 15.50
N ALA A 20 9.49 -1.66 14.21
CA ALA A 20 8.75 -0.53 13.67
C ALA A 20 7.24 -0.71 13.85
N VAL A 21 6.71 -1.92 13.64
CA VAL A 21 5.29 -2.24 13.89
C VAL A 21 4.95 -2.02 15.37
N GLU A 22 5.73 -2.61 16.29
CA GLU A 22 5.48 -2.45 17.73
C GLU A 22 5.57 -0.98 18.19
N THR A 23 6.50 -0.23 17.60
CA THR A 23 6.66 1.19 17.88
C THR A 23 5.48 1.99 17.35
N ALA A 24 5.08 1.74 16.11
CA ALA A 24 3.93 2.40 15.49
C ALA A 24 2.63 2.11 16.26
N GLU A 25 2.45 0.91 16.80
CA GLU A 25 1.29 0.59 17.67
C GLU A 25 1.26 1.45 18.94
N ARG A 26 2.42 1.72 19.55
CA ARG A 26 2.52 2.63 20.71
C ARG A 26 2.26 4.09 20.33
N GLU A 27 2.73 4.50 19.15
CA GLU A 27 2.47 5.83 18.59
C GLU A 27 0.97 6.01 18.30
N ILE A 28 0.32 5.02 17.70
CA ILE A 28 -1.15 4.96 17.50
C ILE A 28 -1.89 5.07 18.85
N ALA A 29 -1.44 4.37 19.89
CA ALA A 29 -2.08 4.45 21.21
C ALA A 29 -1.95 5.84 21.84
N THR A 30 -0.92 6.59 21.48
CA THR A 30 -0.66 7.95 21.99
C THR A 30 -1.43 9.00 21.20
N ALA A 31 -1.55 8.81 19.88
CA ALA A 31 -2.23 9.72 18.96
C ALA A 31 -3.09 8.92 17.95
N PRO A 32 -4.26 8.41 18.36
CA PRO A 32 -5.08 7.53 17.52
C PRO A 32 -5.74 8.23 16.32
N HIS A 33 -5.71 9.56 16.32
CA HIS A 33 -6.24 10.40 15.25
C HIS A 33 -5.15 10.81 14.24
N ASP A 34 -3.88 10.57 14.55
CA ASP A 34 -2.76 10.90 13.66
C ASP A 34 -2.66 9.81 12.58
N PRO A 35 -2.68 10.15 11.27
CA PRO A 35 -2.51 9.17 10.20
C PRO A 35 -1.07 8.66 10.05
N GLU A 36 -0.05 9.41 10.49
CA GLU A 36 1.36 9.09 10.25
C GLU A 36 1.81 7.75 10.90
N PRO A 37 1.43 7.43 12.16
CA PRO A 37 1.71 6.14 12.76
C PRO A 37 1.07 4.95 12.01
N TYR A 38 -0.14 5.12 11.48
CA TYR A 38 -0.80 4.07 10.68
C TYR A 38 -0.06 3.86 9.36
N PHE A 39 0.32 4.95 8.69
CA PHE A 39 1.10 4.88 7.45
C PHE A 39 2.46 4.18 7.68
N ASN A 40 3.17 4.53 8.74
CA ASN A 40 4.43 3.87 9.09
C ASN A 40 4.25 2.40 9.45
N ARG A 41 3.17 2.03 10.18
CA ARG A 41 2.86 0.63 10.45
C ARG A 41 2.61 -0.15 9.16
N GLY A 42 1.87 0.44 8.21
CA GLY A 42 1.65 -0.12 6.88
C GLY A 42 2.96 -0.38 6.12
N ARG A 43 3.88 0.60 6.11
CA ARG A 43 5.21 0.46 5.47
C ARG A 43 6.05 -0.65 6.11
N ALA A 44 6.02 -0.74 7.44
CA ALA A 44 6.72 -1.80 8.16
C ALA A 44 6.11 -3.19 7.86
N LEU A 45 4.78 -3.30 7.79
CA LEU A 45 4.09 -4.54 7.43
C LEU A 45 4.35 -4.95 5.98
N ALA A 46 4.41 -4.00 5.05
CA ALA A 46 4.82 -4.23 3.67
C ALA A 46 6.25 -4.77 3.58
N GLY A 47 7.18 -4.23 4.40
CA GLY A 47 8.54 -4.77 4.53
C GLY A 47 8.62 -6.19 5.10
N LEU A 48 7.57 -6.64 5.81
CA LEU A 48 7.41 -8.02 6.31
C LEU A 48 6.58 -8.91 5.38
N GLU A 49 6.24 -8.42 4.17
CA GLU A 49 5.35 -9.10 3.21
C GLU A 49 3.94 -9.41 3.75
N ARG A 50 3.53 -8.71 4.81
CA ARG A 50 2.19 -8.82 5.41
C ARG A 50 1.23 -7.86 4.68
N TRP A 51 1.05 -8.10 3.38
CA TRP A 51 0.40 -7.18 2.47
C TRP A 51 -1.05 -6.84 2.85
N GLU A 52 -1.83 -7.83 3.29
CA GLU A 52 -3.23 -7.63 3.69
C GLU A 52 -3.35 -6.59 4.82
N ALA A 53 -2.56 -6.76 5.88
CA ALA A 53 -2.55 -5.83 7.02
C ALA A 53 -1.98 -4.45 6.63
N ALA A 54 -1.00 -4.40 5.73
CA ALA A 54 -0.45 -3.14 5.23
C ALA A 54 -1.52 -2.32 4.47
N VAL A 55 -2.30 -2.98 3.62
CA VAL A 55 -3.40 -2.35 2.86
C VAL A 55 -4.49 -1.81 3.79
N GLU A 56 -4.83 -2.53 4.85
CA GLU A 56 -5.79 -2.06 5.87
C GLU A 56 -5.28 -0.79 6.57
N ASP A 57 -4.00 -0.75 6.92
CA ASP A 57 -3.37 0.39 7.56
C ASP A 57 -3.30 1.62 6.65
N TYR A 58 -2.91 1.45 5.38
CA TYR A 58 -2.93 2.54 4.40
C TYR A 58 -4.33 3.08 4.15
N THR A 59 -5.33 2.20 4.07
CA THR A 59 -6.75 2.60 3.95
C THR A 59 -7.19 3.39 5.18
N GLY A 60 -6.82 2.93 6.38
CA GLY A 60 -7.11 3.62 7.63
C GLY A 60 -6.39 4.95 7.80
N ALA A 61 -5.18 5.08 7.25
CA ALA A 61 -4.41 6.32 7.22
C ALA A 61 -5.07 7.35 6.27
N LEU A 62 -5.44 6.95 5.05
CA LEU A 62 -6.17 7.82 4.10
C LEU A 62 -7.48 8.36 4.68
N GLN A 63 -8.24 7.51 5.38
CA GLN A 63 -9.49 7.94 6.02
C GLN A 63 -9.30 8.97 7.14
N ARG A 64 -8.14 8.95 7.83
CA ARG A 64 -7.80 9.89 8.91
C ARG A 64 -7.15 11.17 8.37
N ASP A 65 -6.33 11.05 7.33
CA ASP A 65 -5.59 12.16 6.75
C ASP A 65 -6.50 13.15 6.00
N ALA A 66 -7.68 12.68 5.53
CA ALA A 66 -8.70 13.53 4.91
C ALA A 66 -9.07 14.80 5.71
N ASP A 67 -8.79 14.83 7.02
CA ASP A 67 -8.95 16.00 7.88
C ASP A 67 -7.63 16.67 8.36
N ALA A 68 -6.49 15.97 8.30
CA ALA A 68 -5.27 16.37 9.01
C ALA A 68 -4.11 16.84 8.12
N SER A 69 -4.03 16.39 6.86
CA SER A 69 -2.96 16.70 5.89
C SER A 69 -1.53 16.44 6.45
N ALA A 70 -1.39 15.45 7.31
CA ALA A 70 -0.13 15.11 7.97
C ALA A 70 0.77 14.20 7.10
N VAL A 71 0.16 13.41 6.22
CA VAL A 71 0.86 12.59 5.22
C VAL A 71 0.39 13.04 3.84
N ASP A 72 1.25 13.04 2.83
CA ASP A 72 0.80 13.33 1.47
C ASP A 72 -0.11 12.17 1.00
N PRO A 73 -1.40 12.42 0.66
CA PRO A 73 -2.29 11.37 0.15
C PRO A 73 -1.72 10.67 -1.08
N ALA A 74 -0.88 11.35 -1.85
CA ALA A 74 -0.19 10.82 -3.00
C ALA A 74 0.88 9.78 -2.62
N GLU A 75 1.54 9.95 -1.47
CA GLU A 75 2.50 8.96 -0.94
C GLU A 75 1.78 7.71 -0.45
N ILE A 76 0.62 7.88 0.20
CA ILE A 76 -0.20 6.74 0.62
C ILE A 76 -0.77 6.02 -0.61
N ASP A 77 -1.18 6.75 -1.65
CA ASP A 77 -1.66 6.18 -2.92
C ASP A 77 -0.61 5.26 -3.57
N ASP A 78 0.64 5.73 -3.66
CA ASP A 78 1.75 4.98 -4.26
C ASP A 78 2.06 3.69 -3.47
N GLU A 79 2.16 3.80 -2.14
CA GLU A 79 2.45 2.67 -1.25
C GLU A 79 1.29 1.66 -1.18
N LEU A 80 0.04 2.14 -1.18
CA LEU A 80 -1.15 1.30 -1.25
C LEU A 80 -1.18 0.50 -2.55
N PHE A 81 -0.96 1.16 -3.68
CA PHE A 81 -0.92 0.50 -4.98
C PHE A 81 0.20 -0.53 -5.05
N PHE A 82 1.39 -0.20 -4.54
CA PHE A 82 2.51 -1.12 -4.44
C PHE A 82 2.14 -2.38 -3.62
N ALA A 83 1.56 -2.21 -2.43
CA ALA A 83 1.18 -3.32 -1.56
C ALA A 83 0.09 -4.20 -2.18
N LEU A 84 -0.95 -3.61 -2.77
CA LEU A 84 -2.02 -4.35 -3.46
C LEU A 84 -1.47 -5.18 -4.63
N ARG A 85 -0.54 -4.61 -5.39
CA ARG A 85 0.12 -5.32 -6.49
C ARG A 85 0.94 -6.50 -5.99
N GLN A 86 1.78 -6.31 -4.97
CA GLN A 86 2.60 -7.40 -4.42
C GLN A 86 1.72 -8.51 -3.84
N TRP A 87 0.64 -8.14 -3.16
CA TRP A 87 -0.34 -9.11 -2.69
C TRP A 87 -0.98 -9.89 -3.84
N ALA A 88 -1.44 -9.21 -4.89
CA ALA A 88 -2.07 -9.85 -6.04
C ALA A 88 -1.10 -10.82 -6.76
N VAL A 89 0.15 -10.41 -6.97
CA VAL A 89 1.19 -11.29 -7.54
C VAL A 89 1.45 -12.49 -6.63
N SER A 90 1.55 -12.27 -5.32
CA SER A 90 1.71 -13.35 -4.34
C SER A 90 0.55 -14.36 -4.36
N GLU A 91 -0.69 -13.89 -4.44
CA GLU A 91 -1.88 -14.75 -4.55
C GLU A 91 -1.90 -15.56 -5.85
N ARG A 92 -1.49 -14.93 -6.96
CA ARG A 92 -1.31 -15.63 -8.23
C ARG A 92 -0.22 -16.70 -8.14
N ASP A 93 0.94 -16.39 -7.57
CA ASP A 93 2.09 -17.27 -7.62
C ASP A 93 1.97 -18.44 -6.62
N GLN A 94 1.46 -18.17 -5.41
CA GLN A 94 1.28 -19.17 -4.36
C GLN A 94 0.00 -19.98 -4.56
N SER A 95 -1.14 -19.31 -4.73
CA SER A 95 -2.46 -19.95 -4.78
C SER A 95 -2.89 -20.33 -6.20
N LYS A 96 -2.22 -19.80 -7.24
CA LYS A 96 -2.63 -19.92 -8.66
C LYS A 96 -4.04 -19.39 -8.93
N ASP A 97 -4.54 -18.54 -8.03
CA ASP A 97 -5.89 -18.00 -8.06
C ASP A 97 -5.87 -16.62 -8.70
N VAL A 98 -5.92 -16.61 -10.03
CA VAL A 98 -5.98 -15.37 -10.83
C VAL A 98 -7.24 -14.54 -10.48
N PRO A 99 -8.45 -15.11 -10.35
CA PRO A 99 -9.62 -14.34 -9.91
C PRO A 99 -9.41 -13.61 -8.58
N ARG A 100 -8.83 -14.28 -7.58
CA ARG A 100 -8.53 -13.66 -6.28
C ARG A 100 -7.48 -12.55 -6.40
N ALA A 101 -6.43 -12.76 -7.17
CA ALA A 101 -5.41 -11.75 -7.44
C ALA A 101 -6.01 -10.49 -8.10
N LEU A 102 -6.91 -10.66 -9.08
CA LEU A 102 -7.62 -9.55 -9.71
C LEU A 102 -8.54 -8.83 -8.72
N ALA A 103 -9.28 -9.58 -7.90
CA ALA A 103 -10.15 -9.01 -6.88
C ALA A 103 -9.37 -8.18 -5.85
N VAL A 104 -8.16 -8.62 -5.47
CA VAL A 104 -7.26 -7.84 -4.61
C VAL A 104 -6.90 -6.52 -5.29
N LEU A 105 -6.45 -6.55 -6.54
CA LEU A 105 -6.04 -5.35 -7.28
C LEU A 105 -7.22 -4.37 -7.48
N ASP A 106 -8.42 -4.90 -7.75
CA ASP A 106 -9.63 -4.11 -7.95
C ASP A 106 -10.07 -3.34 -6.69
N ARG A 107 -9.62 -3.75 -5.49
CA ARG A 107 -9.85 -2.98 -4.24
C ARG A 107 -9.30 -1.56 -4.34
N TYR A 108 -8.24 -1.34 -5.10
CA TYR A 108 -7.65 -0.01 -5.28
C TYR A 108 -8.68 1.01 -5.79
N GLN A 109 -9.54 0.63 -6.75
CA GLN A 109 -10.57 1.55 -7.30
C GLN A 109 -11.61 1.95 -6.25
N GLY A 110 -11.88 1.09 -5.27
CA GLY A 110 -12.79 1.39 -4.17
C GLY A 110 -12.19 2.31 -3.11
N ILE A 111 -10.87 2.24 -2.91
CA ILE A 111 -10.16 3.04 -1.89
C ILE A 111 -9.75 4.41 -2.46
N CYS A 112 -9.13 4.41 -3.64
CA CYS A 112 -8.64 5.61 -4.33
C CYS A 112 -9.20 5.69 -5.77
N PRO A 113 -10.49 6.04 -5.95
CA PRO A 113 -11.11 6.12 -7.27
C PRO A 113 -10.48 7.20 -8.17
N GLN A 114 -9.86 8.22 -7.58
CA GLN A 114 -9.13 9.29 -8.28
C GLN A 114 -7.60 9.13 -8.14
N GLY A 115 -7.14 7.95 -7.72
CA GLY A 115 -5.73 7.66 -7.56
C GLY A 115 -4.97 7.67 -8.89
N ARG A 116 -3.66 7.89 -8.81
CA ARG A 116 -2.81 8.11 -9.99
C ARG A 116 -2.54 6.82 -10.77
N HIS A 117 -2.73 5.66 -10.15
CA HIS A 117 -2.43 4.34 -10.72
C HIS A 117 -3.61 3.67 -11.43
N THR A 118 -4.69 4.41 -11.72
CA THR A 118 -5.85 3.86 -12.43
C THR A 118 -5.51 3.27 -13.81
N ALA A 119 -4.58 3.90 -14.55
CA ALA A 119 -4.09 3.37 -15.83
C ALA A 119 -3.17 2.14 -15.66
N ASP A 120 -2.41 2.08 -14.57
CA ASP A 120 -1.53 0.96 -14.27
C ASP A 120 -2.32 -0.32 -13.93
N LEU A 121 -3.52 -0.17 -13.34
CA LEU A 121 -4.40 -1.31 -13.01
C LEU A 121 -4.65 -2.21 -14.21
N ASP A 122 -4.99 -1.64 -15.37
CA ASP A 122 -5.33 -2.43 -16.55
C ASP A 122 -4.13 -3.23 -17.05
N THR A 123 -2.95 -2.61 -17.02
CA THR A 123 -1.68 -3.28 -17.34
C THR A 123 -1.41 -4.44 -16.38
N TRP A 124 -1.63 -4.24 -15.08
CA TRP A 124 -1.43 -5.28 -14.08
C TRP A 124 -2.49 -6.39 -14.14
N ARG A 125 -3.75 -6.06 -14.49
CA ARG A 125 -4.80 -7.07 -14.72
C ARG A 125 -4.41 -8.02 -15.85
N ASP A 126 -3.91 -7.49 -16.96
CA ASP A 126 -3.45 -8.31 -18.09
C ASP A 126 -2.23 -9.15 -17.72
N HIS A 127 -1.27 -8.56 -16.98
CA HIS A 127 -0.13 -9.29 -16.46
C HIS A 127 -0.54 -10.47 -15.56
N LEU A 128 -1.46 -10.25 -14.61
CA LEU A 128 -1.95 -11.29 -13.70
C LEU A 128 -2.69 -12.41 -14.43
N ARG A 129 -3.43 -12.08 -15.50
CA ARG A 129 -4.08 -13.06 -16.39
C ARG A 129 -3.09 -13.85 -17.25
N GLY A 130 -1.82 -13.45 -17.28
CA GLY A 130 -0.81 -14.05 -18.15
C GLY A 130 -0.96 -13.67 -19.62
N VAL A 131 -1.65 -12.57 -19.91
CA VAL A 131 -1.69 -12.00 -21.25
C VAL A 131 -0.35 -11.30 -21.47
N GLU A 132 0.54 -11.89 -22.29
CA GLU A 132 1.71 -11.16 -22.76
C GLU A 132 1.22 -9.94 -23.54
N THR A 133 1.51 -8.74 -23.03
CA THR A 133 1.24 -7.49 -23.75
C THR A 133 2.15 -7.45 -24.97
N VAL A 134 1.63 -7.91 -26.11
CA VAL A 134 2.27 -7.71 -27.41
C VAL A 134 2.18 -6.22 -27.72
N TRP A 135 3.27 -5.50 -27.46
CA TRP A 135 3.44 -4.14 -27.95
C TRP A 135 3.52 -4.17 -29.47
N ILE A 136 2.38 -4.05 -30.14
CA ILE A 136 2.36 -3.75 -31.57
C ILE A 136 2.79 -2.30 -31.70
N ARG A 137 4.10 -2.06 -31.88
CA ARG A 137 4.56 -0.79 -32.43
C ARG A 137 4.07 -0.77 -33.88
N GLU A 138 2.95 -0.09 -34.13
CA GLU A 138 2.58 0.30 -35.48
C GLU A 138 3.73 1.13 -36.05
N ARG A 139 4.50 0.49 -36.95
CA ARG A 139 5.58 1.13 -37.68
C ARG A 139 4.91 1.94 -38.78
N VAL A 140 4.77 3.25 -38.57
CA VAL A 140 4.40 4.23 -39.61
C VAL A 140 5.50 4.28 -40.67
#